data_AF-A0A3C1SDY9-F1
#
_entry.id   AF-A0A3C1SDY9-F1
#
_cell.length_a   1.000
_cell.length_b   1.000
_cell.length_c   1.000
_cell.angle_alpha   90.00
_cell.angle_beta   90.00
_cell.angle_gamma   90.00
#
_symmetry.space_group_name_H-M   'P 1'
#
loop_
_entity.id
_entity.type
_entity.pdbx_description
1 polymer ?
#
loop_
_entity_poly.entity_id
_entity_poly.type
_entity_poly.pdbx_seq_one_letter_code
_entity_poly.pdbx_strand_id
1 'polypeptide(L)'
;MKTNIMIIVLSVCFGYSVSFGAQIEIPSSFNPVGSGARAIGRGGAFIAVADDATAASWNPGGLAELKKAEASVVFSGFHRKEDNTFGTNPEANGLSSVSESNINYMSATYPFELFNHNMVVSLSYQHLYDFSRDWNFM
;
A
#
# COMPACT_ATOMS: atom_id res chain seq x y z
N MET A 1 57.95 7.52 48.52
CA MET A 1 58.16 7.65 47.06
C MET A 1 57.07 6.85 46.38
N LYS A 2 56.39 7.45 45.41
CA LYS A 2 55.13 6.97 44.81
C LYS A 2 55.43 5.88 43.77
N THR A 3 54.81 4.71 43.88
CA THR A 3 54.88 3.64 42.87
C THR A 3 53.90 3.97 41.75
N ASN A 4 54.41 4.25 40.54
CA ASN A 4 53.58 4.58 39.38
C ASN A 4 53.11 3.28 38.70
N ILE A 5 51.80 3.03 38.70
CA ILE A 5 51.17 1.95 37.95
C ILE A 5 50.82 2.49 36.56
N MET A 6 51.38 1.89 35.51
CA MET A 6 51.13 2.23 34.11
C MET A 6 49.96 1.40 33.58
N ILE A 7 48.83 2.03 33.29
CA ILE A 7 47.65 1.37 32.69
C ILE A 7 47.79 1.43 31.16
N ILE A 8 47.92 0.27 30.53
CA ILE A 8 47.86 0.12 29.07
C ILE A 8 46.38 -0.01 28.69
N VAL A 9 45.84 1.00 27.99
CA VAL A 9 44.48 0.95 27.45
C VAL A 9 44.54 0.26 26.08
N LEU A 10 44.00 -0.95 26.00
CA LEU A 10 43.85 -1.69 24.75
C LEU A 10 42.62 -1.14 24.01
N SER A 11 42.84 -0.40 22.92
CA SER A 11 41.76 0.11 22.08
C SER A 11 41.22 -1.03 21.21
N VAL A 12 39.97 -1.45 21.48
CA VAL A 12 39.24 -2.40 20.65
C VAL A 12 38.71 -1.64 19.43
N CYS A 13 39.33 -1.83 18.27
CA CYS A 13 38.80 -1.33 17.00
C CYS A 13 37.49 -2.08 16.69
N PHE A 14 36.36 -1.40 16.88
CA PHE A 14 35.07 -1.88 16.39
C PHE A 14 35.07 -1.74 14.86
N GLY A 15 35.09 -2.86 14.14
CA GLY A 15 35.01 -2.87 12.69
C GLY A 15 33.66 -2.32 12.24
N TYR A 16 33.65 -1.13 11.64
CA TYR A 16 32.48 -0.60 10.97
C TYR A 16 32.34 -1.30 9.61
N SER A 17 31.45 -2.30 9.53
CA SER A 17 31.03 -2.84 8.24
C SER A 17 30.16 -1.80 7.54
N VAL A 18 30.68 -1.18 6.49
CA VAL A 18 29.90 -0.27 5.64
C VAL A 18 29.10 -1.14 4.67
N SER A 19 27.82 -1.39 4.98
CA SER A 19 26.93 -2.07 4.06
C SER A 19 26.60 -1.14 2.89
N PHE A 20 27.15 -1.41 1.71
CA PHE A 20 26.67 -0.84 0.45
C PHE A 20 25.35 -1.53 0.10
N GLY A 21 24.24 -0.98 0.60
CA GLY A 21 22.90 -1.43 0.20
C GLY A 21 22.65 -1.01 -1.25
N ALA A 22 22.46 -1.96 -2.15
CA ALA A 22 21.87 -1.66 -3.45
C ALA A 22 20.47 -1.10 -3.19
N GLN A 23 20.27 0.18 -3.47
CA GLN A 23 18.96 0.82 -3.37
C GLN A 23 18.13 0.35 -4.57
N ILE A 24 17.29 -0.65 -4.34
CA ILE A 24 16.26 -1.02 -5.31
C ILE A 24 15.24 0.12 -5.28
N GLU A 25 15.31 1.00 -6.27
CA GLU A 25 14.27 1.99 -6.50
C GLU A 25 13.04 1.23 -6.99
N ILE A 26 12.05 1.08 -6.11
CA ILE A 26 10.73 0.59 -6.48
C ILE A 26 9.91 1.84 -6.73
N PRO A 27 9.69 2.21 -8.00
CA PRO A 27 9.20 3.54 -8.28
C PRO A 27 7.68 3.66 -8.02
N SER A 28 7.03 2.57 -7.57
CA SER A 28 5.64 2.53 -7.13
C SER A 28 5.55 2.50 -5.61
N SER A 29 4.71 3.37 -5.04
CA SER A 29 4.41 3.38 -3.61
C SER A 29 3.62 2.13 -3.24
N PHE A 30 4.15 1.29 -2.36
CA PHE A 30 3.45 0.13 -1.78
C PHE A 30 2.40 0.58 -0.76
N ASN A 31 1.43 1.38 -1.18
CA ASN A 31 0.32 1.77 -0.33
C ASN A 31 -0.92 0.96 -0.70
N PRO A 32 -1.15 -0.21 -0.08
CA PRO A 32 -2.39 -0.94 -0.27
C PRO A 32 -3.53 -0.13 0.37
N VAL A 33 -4.22 0.65 -0.44
CA VAL A 33 -5.44 1.35 -0.03
C VAL A 33 -6.64 0.42 -0.20
N GLY A 34 -7.63 0.55 0.68
CA GLY A 34 -8.91 -0.15 0.50
C GLY A 34 -9.61 0.28 -0.78
N SER A 35 -10.57 -0.51 -1.23
CA SER A 35 -11.33 -0.24 -2.47
C SER A 35 -12.65 0.49 -2.21
N GLY A 36 -13.25 1.01 -3.27
CA GLY A 36 -14.59 1.60 -3.22
C GLY A 36 -14.60 3.08 -3.59
N ALA A 37 -15.41 3.43 -4.59
CA ALA A 37 -15.55 4.80 -5.05
C ALA A 37 -16.01 5.75 -3.93
N ARG A 38 -16.84 5.27 -3.00
CA ARG A 38 -17.31 6.03 -1.84
C ARG A 38 -16.20 6.30 -0.82
N ALA A 39 -15.33 5.33 -0.58
CA ALA A 39 -14.19 5.49 0.33
C ALA A 39 -13.16 6.48 -0.24
N ILE A 40 -12.84 6.32 -1.53
CA ILE A 40 -11.93 7.22 -2.24
C ILE A 40 -12.52 8.63 -2.39
N GLY A 41 -13.84 8.76 -2.61
CA GLY A 41 -14.54 10.05 -2.61
C GLY A 41 -14.45 10.81 -1.28
N ARG A 42 -14.11 10.12 -0.19
CA ARG A 42 -13.79 10.71 1.13
C ARG A 42 -12.28 10.90 1.35
N GLY A 43 -11.48 10.86 0.29
CA GLY A 43 -10.02 10.97 0.38
C GLY A 43 -9.35 9.79 1.10
N GLY A 44 -10.01 8.61 1.12
CA GLY A 44 -9.54 7.44 1.88
C GLY A 44 -9.88 7.46 3.37
N ALA A 45 -10.59 8.48 3.87
CA ALA A 45 -11.05 8.54 5.25
C ALA A 45 -12.38 7.76 5.42
N PHE A 46 -12.31 6.43 5.35
CA PHE A 46 -13.50 5.56 5.35
C PHE A 46 -13.62 4.58 6.52
N ILE A 47 -12.52 4.25 7.20
CA ILE A 47 -12.44 3.18 8.20
C ILE A 47 -13.55 3.25 9.27
N ALA A 48 -13.84 4.45 9.80
CA ALA A 48 -14.83 4.67 10.85
C ALA A 48 -16.29 4.70 10.37
N VAL A 49 -16.52 4.83 9.05
CA VAL A 49 -17.85 4.96 8.43
C VAL A 49 -18.08 3.91 7.35
N ALA A 50 -17.34 2.80 7.44
CA ALA A 50 -17.43 1.68 6.53
C ALA A 50 -18.69 0.87 6.87
N ASP A 51 -19.66 0.86 5.97
CA ASP A 51 -20.98 0.23 6.18
C ASP A 51 -21.57 -0.38 4.90
N ASP A 52 -20.75 -0.62 3.87
CA ASP A 52 -21.14 -1.23 2.59
C ASP A 52 -20.30 -2.47 2.26
N ALA A 53 -20.63 -3.19 1.18
CA ALA A 53 -19.87 -4.38 0.78
C ALA A 53 -18.38 -4.15 0.43
N THR A 54 -17.90 -2.90 0.33
CA THR A 54 -16.46 -2.58 0.22
C THR A 54 -15.77 -2.46 1.58
N ALA A 55 -16.53 -2.45 2.69
CA ALA A 55 -16.01 -2.37 4.05
C ALA A 55 -14.99 -3.48 4.37
N ALA A 56 -15.08 -4.66 3.74
CA ALA A 56 -14.09 -5.74 3.94
C ALA A 56 -12.65 -5.29 3.64
N SER A 57 -12.47 -4.34 2.71
CA SER A 57 -11.15 -3.79 2.34
C SER A 57 -10.66 -2.65 3.24
N TRP A 58 -11.52 -2.09 4.11
CA TRP A 58 -11.19 -0.96 4.99
C TRP A 58 -11.31 -1.29 6.47
N ASN A 59 -12.46 -1.86 6.87
CA ASN A 59 -12.80 -2.27 8.21
C ASN A 59 -13.86 -3.41 8.15
N PRO A 60 -13.44 -4.68 8.24
CA PRO A 60 -14.36 -5.82 8.22
C PRO A 60 -15.45 -5.77 9.29
N GLY A 61 -15.21 -5.10 10.43
CA GLY A 61 -16.22 -4.90 11.47
C GLY A 61 -17.44 -4.10 10.99
N GLY A 62 -17.26 -3.24 9.99
CA GLY A 62 -18.33 -2.49 9.35
C GLY A 62 -19.32 -3.35 8.56
N LEU A 63 -18.94 -4.57 8.16
CA LEU A 63 -19.84 -5.50 7.47
C LEU A 63 -21.00 -5.94 8.38
N ALA A 64 -20.82 -5.90 9.71
CA ALA A 64 -21.88 -6.26 10.66
C ALA A 64 -23.02 -5.23 10.67
N GLU A 65 -22.79 -4.01 10.17
CA GLU A 65 -23.80 -2.96 10.04
C GLU A 65 -24.72 -3.16 8.82
N LEU A 66 -24.38 -4.10 7.92
CA LEU A 66 -25.17 -4.38 6.73
C LEU A 66 -26.51 -5.04 7.08
N LYS A 67 -27.60 -4.39 6.66
CA LYS A 67 -28.97 -4.87 6.90
C LYS A 67 -29.50 -5.79 5.79
N LYS A 68 -28.84 -5.80 4.63
CA LYS A 68 -29.25 -6.55 3.44
C LYS A 68 -28.04 -7.13 2.73
N ALA A 69 -28.27 -8.17 1.94
CA ALA A 69 -27.26 -8.71 1.06
C ALA A 69 -26.83 -7.64 0.04
N GLU A 70 -25.52 -7.51 -0.16
CA GLU A 70 -24.92 -6.51 -1.05
C GLU A 70 -23.82 -7.14 -1.89
N ALA A 71 -23.68 -6.66 -3.13
CA ALA A 71 -22.55 -6.99 -3.98
C ALA A 71 -21.91 -5.69 -4.50
N SER A 72 -20.61 -5.72 -4.73
CA SER A 72 -19.86 -4.55 -5.22
C SER A 72 -18.88 -4.94 -6.31
N VAL A 73 -18.75 -4.07 -7.31
CA VAL A 73 -17.70 -4.12 -8.33
C VAL A 73 -17.12 -2.71 -8.44
N VAL A 74 -15.80 -2.59 -8.29
CA VAL A 74 -15.09 -1.31 -8.33
C VAL A 74 -14.12 -1.34 -9.48
N PHE A 75 -14.28 -0.38 -10.40
CA PHE A 75 -13.31 -0.08 -11.45
C PHE A 75 -12.39 1.04 -10.96
N SER A 76 -11.09 0.90 -11.19
CA SER A 76 -10.13 1.95 -10.91
C SER A 76 -9.39 2.36 -12.16
N GLY A 77 -8.99 3.62 -12.22
CA GLY A 77 -8.11 4.11 -13.26
C GLY A 77 -7.45 5.40 -12.83
N PHE A 78 -6.24 5.62 -13.29
CA PHE A 78 -5.49 6.84 -13.03
C PHE A 78 -4.83 7.36 -14.30
N HIS A 79 -4.54 8.65 -14.29
CA HIS A 79 -3.71 9.30 -15.30
C HIS A 79 -2.66 10.14 -14.57
N ARG A 80 -1.40 9.74 -14.69
CA ARG A 80 -0.26 10.36 -14.03
C ARG A 80 0.61 11.02 -15.09
N LYS A 81 1.05 12.24 -14.82
CA LYS A 81 2.08 12.92 -15.60
C LYS A 81 3.29 13.14 -14.69
N GLU A 82 4.45 12.68 -15.12
CA GLU A 82 5.72 12.86 -14.44
C GLU A 82 6.63 13.70 -15.31
N ASP A 83 7.27 14.69 -14.70
CA ASP A 83 8.40 15.40 -15.29
C ASP A 83 9.66 14.84 -14.65
N ASN A 84 10.31 13.90 -15.33
CA ASN A 84 11.45 13.16 -14.79
C ASN A 84 12.75 13.81 -15.25
N THR A 85 13.67 14.03 -14.32
CA THR A 85 15.03 14.49 -14.60
C THR A 85 16.03 13.50 -14.00
N PHE A 86 16.85 12.89 -14.84
CA PHE A 86 17.87 11.91 -14.51
C PHE A 86 19.26 12.56 -14.58
N GLY A 87 20.04 12.40 -13.51
CA GLY A 87 21.40 12.97 -13.43
C GLY A 87 22.45 12.23 -14.27
N THR A 88 22.23 10.95 -14.54
CA THR A 88 23.20 10.08 -15.23
C THR A 88 22.88 9.88 -16.71
N ASN A 89 21.59 9.92 -17.08
CA ASN A 89 21.10 9.74 -18.45
C ASN A 89 20.16 10.90 -18.83
N PRO A 90 20.68 12.11 -19.11
CA PRO A 90 19.88 13.29 -19.41
C PRO A 90 18.97 13.13 -20.64
N GLU A 91 19.28 12.19 -21.53
CA GLU A 91 18.49 11.81 -22.70
C GLU A 91 17.12 11.20 -22.36
N ALA A 92 16.98 10.64 -21.15
CA ALA A 92 15.70 10.10 -20.66
C ALA A 92 14.82 11.17 -19.99
N ASN A 93 15.28 12.43 -19.94
CA ASN A 93 14.54 13.52 -19.31
C ASN A 93 13.29 13.89 -20.10
N GLY A 94 12.22 14.22 -19.38
CA GLY A 94 11.04 14.83 -19.96
C GLY A 94 9.73 14.38 -19.35
N LEU A 95 8.65 14.91 -19.93
CA LEU A 95 7.28 14.63 -19.56
C LEU A 95 6.85 13.24 -20.04
N SER A 96 6.59 12.35 -19.08
CA SER A 96 6.00 11.04 -19.30
C SER A 96 4.58 11.02 -18.78
N SER A 97 3.64 10.45 -19.53
CA SER A 97 2.27 10.21 -19.06
C SER A 97 1.98 8.73 -19.00
N VAL A 98 1.49 8.26 -17.86
CA VAL A 98 1.10 6.88 -17.61
C VAL A 98 -0.38 6.85 -17.27
N SER A 99 -1.14 6.01 -17.95
CA SER A 99 -2.54 5.76 -17.63
C SER A 99 -2.82 4.27 -17.54
N GLU A 100 -3.59 3.90 -16.54
CA GLU A 100 -4.02 2.52 -16.32
C GLU A 100 -5.51 2.50 -15.96
N SER A 101 -6.20 1.42 -16.33
CA SER A 101 -7.55 1.14 -15.88
C SER A 101 -7.73 -0.37 -15.66
N ASN A 102 -8.32 -0.74 -14.53
CA ASN A 102 -8.49 -2.13 -14.13
C ASN A 102 -9.74 -2.32 -13.24
N ILE A 103 -10.11 -3.59 -13.02
CA ILE A 103 -11.06 -3.96 -11.97
C ILE A 103 -10.28 -4.04 -10.67
N ASN A 104 -10.60 -3.16 -9.72
CA ASN A 104 -9.90 -3.06 -8.46
C ASN A 104 -10.48 -3.99 -7.40
N TYR A 105 -11.80 -4.18 -7.37
CA TYR A 105 -12.43 -4.96 -6.30
C TYR A 105 -13.76 -5.57 -6.74
N MET A 106 -14.04 -6.76 -6.22
CA MET A 106 -15.33 -7.43 -6.35
C MET A 106 -15.70 -8.05 -5.01
N SER A 107 -16.96 -7.94 -4.59
CA SER A 107 -17.44 -8.64 -3.40
C SER A 107 -18.90 -9.04 -3.47
N ALA A 108 -19.24 -10.05 -2.66
CA ALA A 108 -20.59 -10.44 -2.33
C ALA A 108 -20.67 -10.66 -0.81
N THR A 109 -21.58 -9.95 -0.15
CA THR A 109 -21.76 -9.96 1.30
C THR A 109 -23.20 -10.32 1.64
N TYR A 110 -23.36 -11.25 2.59
CA TYR A 110 -24.65 -11.75 3.03
C TYR A 110 -24.76 -11.68 4.56
N PRO A 111 -25.59 -10.77 5.10
CA PRO A 111 -25.93 -10.78 6.52
C PRO A 111 -27.01 -11.85 6.80
N PHE A 112 -26.89 -12.54 7.92
CA PHE A 112 -27.84 -13.57 8.37
C PHE A 112 -27.92 -13.60 9.90
N GLU A 113 -29.00 -14.15 10.44
CA GLU A 113 -29.16 -14.34 11.88
C GLU A 113 -28.90 -15.81 12.25
N LEU A 114 -28.06 -16.03 13.25
CA LEU A 114 -27.78 -17.36 13.79
C LEU A 114 -27.79 -17.30 15.32
N PHE A 115 -28.58 -18.15 15.98
CA PHE A 115 -28.75 -18.16 17.44
C PHE A 115 -29.10 -16.79 18.05
N ASN A 116 -30.01 -16.01 17.42
CA ASN A 116 -30.36 -14.65 17.84
C ASN A 116 -29.19 -13.63 17.80
N HIS A 117 -28.11 -13.94 17.07
CA HIS A 117 -27.00 -13.02 16.83
C HIS A 117 -26.94 -12.64 15.36
N ASN A 118 -26.69 -11.36 15.09
CA ASN A 118 -26.43 -10.86 13.75
C ASN A 118 -25.05 -11.34 13.30
N MET A 119 -25.01 -12.06 12.20
CA MET A 119 -23.79 -12.54 11.56
C MET A 119 -23.70 -12.00 10.14
N VAL A 120 -22.48 -11.98 9.61
CA VAL A 120 -22.22 -11.60 8.23
C VAL A 120 -21.15 -12.49 7.64
N VAL A 121 -21.36 -12.91 6.39
CA VAL A 121 -20.34 -13.58 5.57
C VAL A 121 -20.07 -12.74 4.34
N SER A 122 -18.80 -12.56 3.99
CA SER A 122 -18.40 -11.80 2.81
C SER A 122 -17.32 -12.56 2.05
N LEU A 123 -17.46 -12.61 0.73
CA LEU A 123 -16.44 -13.05 -0.20
C LEU A 123 -15.98 -11.83 -0.99
N SER A 124 -14.67 -11.56 -0.99
CA SER A 124 -14.10 -10.40 -1.65
C SER A 124 -12.79 -10.72 -2.37
N TYR A 125 -12.55 -9.99 -3.46
CA TYR A 125 -11.34 -10.01 -4.27
C TYR A 125 -10.88 -8.57 -4.47
N GLN A 126 -9.58 -8.29 -4.29
CA GLN A 126 -8.98 -6.97 -4.51
C GLN A 126 -7.67 -7.05 -5.28
N HIS A 127 -7.51 -6.17 -6.26
CA HIS A 127 -6.25 -5.94 -6.96
C HIS A 127 -5.46 -4.82 -6.25
N LEU A 128 -4.37 -5.19 -5.58
CA LEU A 128 -3.60 -4.29 -4.70
C LEU A 128 -2.28 -3.79 -5.29
N TYR A 129 -1.67 -4.57 -6.16
CA TYR A 129 -0.33 -4.31 -6.66
C TYR A 129 -0.32 -4.34 -8.16
N ASP A 130 0.12 -3.23 -8.76
CA ASP A 130 0.59 -3.23 -10.14
C ASP A 130 2.13 -3.13 -10.14
N PHE A 131 2.77 -4.14 -10.72
CA PHE A 131 4.22 -4.23 -10.88
C PHE A 131 4.66 -3.83 -12.29
N SER A 132 3.73 -3.42 -13.16
CA SER A 132 4.04 -2.99 -14.51
C SER A 132 4.60 -1.56 -14.50
N ARG A 133 5.92 -1.44 -14.56
CA ARG A 133 6.55 -0.18 -14.98
C ARG A 133 7.56 -0.47 -16.08
N ASP A 134 7.07 -0.43 -17.31
CA ASP A 134 7.91 -0.52 -18.49
C ASP A 134 8.53 0.85 -18.79
N TRP A 135 9.81 1.01 -18.47
CA TRP A 135 10.61 2.13 -18.95
C TRP A 135 11.25 1.71 -20.27
N ASN A 136 10.78 2.27 -21.38
CA ASN A 136 11.39 2.03 -22.68
C ASN A 136 12.53 3.04 -22.88
N PHE A 137 13.77 2.60 -22.69
CA PHE A 137 14.95 3.39 -23.02
C PHE A 137 15.29 3.11 -24.49
N MET A 138 15.20 4.14 -25.35
CA MET A 138 15.69 4.08 -26.74
C MET A 138 17.17 4.47 -26.80
#